data_AF-A0A6P8H078-F1
#
_entry.id   AF-A0A6P8H078-F1
#
_cell.length_a   1.000
_cell.length_b   1.000
_cell.length_c   1.000
_cell.angle_alpha   90.00
_cell.angle_beta   90.00
_cell.angle_gamma   90.00
#
_symmetry.space_group_name_H-M   'P 1'
#
loop_
_entity.id
_entity.type
_entity.pdbx_description
1 polymer ?
#
loop_
_entity_poly.entity_id
_entity_poly.type
_entity_poly.pdbx_seq_one_letter_code
_entity_poly.pdbx_strand_id
1 'polypeptide(L)'
;MKLLILALCFCLAVAENSNSIEDLEKILSSDSQLPDIGNLENVDKLEALMQNKLKLKGKFEGYKYCMDGKTLAEGPGMEGCPKRLCYDKKTLQCRKELGKLSAKERFHLCHTEYITYRERCPYTCGLCKPRNPVQECRKIHGATARCCSNGKPALKPDKSDCEVCSNNNPSLCERFYKFLGGKCETSAYLVRRYLYTNCPKRCGRCQ
;
A
#
# COMPACT_ATOMS: atom_id res chain seq x y z
N MET A 1 3.20 -16.82 -35.08
CA MET A 1 1.96 -16.50 -34.34
C MET A 1 2.11 -16.51 -32.80
N LYS A 2 2.85 -17.44 -32.17
CA LYS A 2 2.98 -17.47 -30.70
C LYS A 2 3.72 -16.26 -30.07
N LEU A 3 4.63 -15.62 -30.80
CA LEU A 3 5.36 -14.41 -30.35
C LEU A 3 4.51 -13.13 -30.36
N LEU A 4 3.53 -13.03 -31.26
CA LEU A 4 2.62 -11.87 -31.37
C LEU A 4 1.61 -11.82 -30.22
N ILE A 5 1.15 -12.99 -29.75
CA ILE A 5 0.24 -13.11 -28.59
C ILE A 5 0.96 -12.72 -27.29
N LEU A 6 2.23 -13.09 -27.13
CA LEU A 6 3.05 -12.68 -25.98
C LEU A 6 3.32 -11.16 -25.95
N ALA A 7 3.58 -10.54 -27.11
CA ALA A 7 3.76 -9.09 -27.21
C ALA A 7 2.46 -8.32 -26.89
N LEU A 8 1.31 -8.79 -27.39
CA LEU A 8 -0.01 -8.20 -27.10
C LEU A 8 -0.39 -8.35 -25.62
N CYS A 9 -0.09 -9.47 -24.97
CA CYS A 9 -0.31 -9.65 -23.53
C CYS A 9 0.61 -8.74 -22.69
N PHE A 10 1.85 -8.50 -23.13
CA PHE A 10 2.76 -7.57 -22.46
C PHE A 10 2.30 -6.12 -22.61
N CYS A 11 1.81 -5.73 -23.80
CA CYS A 11 1.25 -4.39 -24.01
C CYS A 11 -0.03 -4.15 -23.19
N LEU A 12 -0.89 -5.15 -23.01
CA LEU A 12 -2.08 -5.04 -22.16
C LEU A 12 -1.72 -4.93 -20.67
N ALA A 13 -0.71 -5.66 -20.19
CA ALA A 13 -0.23 -5.56 -18.81
C ALA A 13 0.44 -4.20 -18.50
N VAL A 14 1.12 -3.60 -19.49
CA VAL A 14 1.70 -2.25 -19.37
C VAL A 14 0.62 -1.16 -19.49
N ALA A 15 -0.38 -1.35 -20.35
CA ALA A 15 -1.51 -0.42 -20.55
C ALA A 15 -2.44 -0.34 -19.32
N GLU A 16 -2.66 -1.45 -18.60
CA GLU A 16 -3.46 -1.44 -17.36
C GLU A 16 -2.83 -0.59 -16.24
N ASN A 17 -1.50 -0.46 -16.26
CA ASN A 17 -0.74 0.36 -15.31
C ASN A 17 -0.66 1.82 -15.76
N SER A 18 -0.50 2.12 -17.05
CA SER A 18 -0.39 3.51 -17.55
C SER A 18 -1.68 4.31 -17.31
N ASN A 19 -2.87 3.75 -17.57
CA ASN A 19 -4.14 4.46 -17.34
C ASN A 19 -4.34 4.83 -15.87
N SER A 20 -3.85 3.97 -14.96
CA SER A 20 -3.93 4.24 -13.51
C SER A 20 -2.96 5.36 -13.09
N ILE A 21 -1.83 5.50 -13.79
CA ILE A 21 -0.82 6.55 -13.56
C ILE A 21 -1.29 7.88 -14.13
N GLU A 22 -1.78 7.95 -15.37
CA GLU A 22 -2.32 9.17 -15.98
C GLU A 22 -3.47 9.74 -15.16
N ASP A 23 -4.32 8.87 -14.63
CA ASP A 23 -5.40 9.24 -13.75
C ASP A 23 -4.94 9.80 -12.40
N LEU A 24 -3.88 9.22 -11.82
CA LEU A 24 -3.25 9.71 -10.59
C LEU A 24 -2.56 11.06 -10.83
N GLU A 25 -1.90 11.21 -11.97
CA GLU A 25 -1.33 12.49 -12.41
C GLU A 25 -2.40 13.54 -12.65
N LYS A 26 -3.55 13.17 -13.25
CA LYS A 26 -4.70 14.05 -13.43
C LYS A 26 -5.27 14.52 -12.11
N ILE A 27 -5.40 13.65 -11.10
CA ILE A 27 -5.83 14.02 -9.74
C ILE A 27 -4.83 15.01 -9.10
N LEU A 28 -3.53 14.78 -9.27
CA LEU A 28 -2.49 15.66 -8.74
C LEU A 28 -2.31 16.95 -9.55
N SER A 29 -2.86 17.03 -10.76
CA SER A 29 -2.74 18.17 -11.66
C SER A 29 -4.02 19.00 -11.74
N SER A 30 -5.18 18.44 -11.40
CA SER A 30 -6.47 19.15 -11.38
C SER A 30 -6.65 20.07 -10.16
N ASP A 31 -5.90 19.85 -9.08
CA ASP A 31 -5.78 20.79 -7.97
C ASP A 31 -4.57 21.71 -8.22
N SER A 32 -4.80 22.82 -8.94
CA SER A 32 -3.81 23.87 -9.21
C SER A 32 -3.32 24.63 -7.97
N GLN A 33 -3.70 24.18 -6.78
CA GLN A 33 -3.07 24.51 -5.52
C GLN A 33 -2.85 23.20 -4.79
N LEU A 34 -1.63 22.65 -4.86
CA LEU A 34 -1.22 21.60 -3.93
C LEU A 34 -1.49 22.17 -2.53
N PRO A 35 -2.44 21.63 -1.75
CA PRO A 35 -2.76 22.19 -0.45
C PRO A 35 -1.50 22.14 0.41
N ASP A 36 -1.32 23.19 1.21
CA ASP A 36 -0.20 23.32 2.15
C ASP A 36 0.13 21.97 2.82
N ILE A 37 1.43 21.69 2.88
CA ILE A 37 2.14 20.40 2.84
C ILE A 37 1.83 19.49 4.07
N GLY A 38 0.88 19.89 4.92
CA GLY A 38 0.44 19.16 6.11
C GLY A 38 -0.98 18.56 6.06
N ASN A 39 -1.78 18.76 5.02
CA ASN A 39 -3.22 18.44 5.13
C ASN A 39 -3.58 16.96 4.87
N LEU A 40 -3.61 16.17 5.95
CA LEU A 40 -4.03 14.76 6.05
C LEU A 40 -5.33 14.41 5.34
N GLU A 41 -6.27 15.35 5.27
CA GLU A 41 -7.58 15.13 4.65
C GLU A 41 -7.44 14.66 3.20
N ASN A 42 -6.33 15.02 2.56
CA ASN A 42 -6.00 14.64 1.21
C ASN A 42 -5.53 13.17 1.09
N VAL A 43 -4.97 12.57 2.15
CA VAL A 43 -4.57 11.13 2.14
C VAL A 43 -5.80 10.24 2.14
N ASP A 44 -6.81 10.56 2.96
CA ASP A 44 -8.07 9.82 3.01
C ASP A 44 -8.88 10.00 1.73
N LYS A 45 -8.94 11.22 1.18
CA LYS A 45 -9.53 11.49 -0.14
C LYS A 45 -8.85 10.66 -1.22
N LEU A 46 -7.52 10.62 -1.23
CA LEU A 46 -6.76 9.82 -2.17
C LEU A 46 -7.04 8.32 -2.02
N GLU A 47 -7.03 7.79 -0.79
CA GLU A 47 -7.34 6.38 -0.55
C GLU A 47 -8.78 6.04 -0.98
N ALA A 48 -9.75 6.90 -0.69
CA ALA A 48 -11.14 6.75 -1.14
C ALA A 48 -11.25 6.76 -2.67
N LEU A 49 -10.53 7.65 -3.36
CA LEU A 49 -10.46 7.69 -4.82
C LEU A 49 -9.87 6.39 -5.39
N MET A 50 -8.79 5.88 -4.79
CA MET A 50 -8.19 4.60 -5.19
C MET A 50 -9.18 3.44 -4.96
N GLN A 51 -9.90 3.42 -3.83
CA GLN A 51 -10.92 2.40 -3.55
C GLN A 51 -12.08 2.45 -4.53
N ASN A 52 -12.62 3.64 -4.84
CA ASN A 52 -13.73 3.79 -5.78
C ASN A 52 -13.34 3.30 -7.18
N LYS A 53 -12.11 3.56 -7.64
CA LYS A 53 -11.62 3.01 -8.91
C LYS A 53 -11.46 1.49 -8.90
N LEU A 54 -11.01 0.91 -7.78
CA LEU A 54 -10.95 -0.55 -7.64
C LEU A 54 -12.34 -1.19 -7.68
N LYS A 55 -13.36 -0.54 -7.11
CA LYS A 55 -14.77 -0.97 -7.22
C LYS A 55 -15.31 -0.86 -8.64
N LEU A 56 -15.03 0.25 -9.34
CA LEU A 56 -15.47 0.47 -10.73
C LEU A 56 -14.84 -0.53 -11.72
N LYS A 57 -13.62 -1.03 -11.45
CA LYS A 57 -12.98 -2.09 -12.24
C LYS A 57 -13.55 -3.50 -11.99
N GLY A 58 -14.66 -3.64 -11.25
CA GLY A 58 -15.45 -4.89 -11.21
C GLY A 58 -14.81 -6.08 -10.49
N LYS A 59 -13.85 -5.88 -9.57
CA LYS A 59 -13.01 -6.98 -9.03
C LYS A 59 -13.18 -7.34 -7.56
N PHE A 60 -14.21 -6.84 -6.88
CA PHE A 60 -14.55 -7.24 -5.52
C PHE A 60 -15.90 -7.97 -5.47
N GLU A 61 -16.01 -9.05 -6.25
CA GLU A 61 -17.05 -10.05 -6.00
C GLU A 61 -16.74 -10.78 -4.69
N GLY A 62 -17.46 -10.41 -3.64
CA GLY A 62 -17.56 -11.23 -2.45
C GLY A 62 -16.89 -10.61 -1.23
N TYR A 63 -17.70 -10.51 -0.19
CA TYR A 63 -17.38 -10.31 1.22
C TYR A 63 -16.28 -11.23 1.79
N LYS A 64 -15.64 -12.06 0.95
CA LYS A 64 -14.64 -13.07 1.31
C LYS A 64 -13.20 -12.55 1.34
N TYR A 65 -12.88 -11.45 0.65
CA TYR A 65 -11.49 -10.96 0.54
C TYR A 65 -11.33 -9.50 0.97
N CYS A 66 -10.15 -9.18 1.48
CA CYS A 66 -9.71 -7.82 1.79
C CYS A 66 -9.34 -7.04 0.53
N MET A 67 -9.17 -5.71 0.64
CA MET A 67 -8.86 -4.82 -0.50
C MET A 67 -7.58 -5.13 -1.29
N ASP A 68 -6.78 -6.10 -0.84
CA ASP A 68 -5.64 -6.62 -1.60
C ASP A 68 -6.03 -7.63 -2.69
N GLY A 69 -7.27 -8.15 -2.63
CA GLY A 69 -7.83 -9.17 -3.52
C GLY A 69 -7.27 -10.57 -3.26
N LYS A 70 -6.54 -10.78 -2.16
CA LYS A 70 -5.80 -12.02 -1.87
C LYS A 70 -6.02 -12.53 -0.45
N THR A 71 -6.03 -11.62 0.52
CA THR A 71 -6.20 -11.96 1.92
C THR A 71 -7.67 -12.23 2.21
N LEU A 72 -7.99 -13.41 2.74
CA LEU A 72 -9.34 -13.74 3.17
C LEU A 72 -9.77 -12.80 4.31
N ALA A 73 -10.96 -12.22 4.19
CA ALA A 73 -11.62 -11.50 5.27
C ALA A 73 -12.10 -12.49 6.33
N GLU A 74 -12.17 -12.05 7.58
CA GLU A 74 -12.63 -12.88 8.70
C GLU A 74 -14.15 -12.92 8.78
N GLY A 75 -14.83 -11.92 8.19
CA GLY A 75 -16.27 -11.80 8.20
C GLY A 75 -16.79 -10.76 7.18
N PRO A 76 -18.12 -10.54 7.16
CA PRO A 76 -18.76 -9.56 6.28
C PRO A 76 -18.18 -8.15 6.42
N GLY A 77 -18.24 -7.36 5.34
CA GLY A 77 -17.77 -5.98 5.37
C GLY A 77 -16.25 -5.81 5.58
N MET A 78 -15.47 -6.82 5.16
CA MET A 78 -14.00 -6.85 5.32
C MET A 78 -13.55 -6.87 6.79
N GLU A 79 -14.28 -7.57 7.65
CA GLU A 79 -13.89 -7.76 9.05
C GLU A 79 -12.51 -8.43 9.16
N GLY A 80 -11.70 -7.99 10.14
CA GLY A 80 -10.32 -8.45 10.34
C GLY A 80 -9.29 -7.95 9.31
N CYS A 81 -9.72 -7.36 8.19
CA CYS A 81 -8.82 -6.83 7.17
C CYS A 81 -7.89 -5.71 7.67
N PRO A 82 -8.35 -4.70 8.45
CA PRO A 82 -7.49 -3.67 9.04
C PRO A 82 -6.28 -4.25 9.75
N LYS A 83 -6.50 -5.28 10.58
CA LYS A 83 -5.44 -5.99 11.30
C LYS A 83 -4.54 -6.78 10.36
N ARG A 84 -5.10 -7.58 9.46
CA ARG A 84 -4.34 -8.49 8.56
C ARG A 84 -3.48 -7.79 7.53
N LEU A 85 -3.94 -6.66 7.02
CA LEU A 85 -3.23 -5.82 6.05
C LEU A 85 -2.52 -4.63 6.72
N CYS A 86 -2.69 -4.50 8.04
CA CYS A 86 -2.10 -3.49 8.90
C CYS A 86 -2.36 -2.05 8.44
N TYR A 87 -3.62 -1.63 8.43
CA TYR A 87 -4.03 -0.29 8.05
C TYR A 87 -5.11 0.22 8.99
N ASP A 88 -5.29 1.53 9.05
CA ASP A 88 -6.37 2.12 9.84
C ASP A 88 -7.64 2.17 8.99
N LYS A 89 -8.76 1.64 9.52
CA LYS A 89 -10.05 1.67 8.80
C LYS A 89 -10.52 3.10 8.50
N LYS A 90 -10.14 4.05 9.36
CA LYS A 90 -10.40 5.50 9.23
C LYS A 90 -9.14 6.29 9.55
N THR A 91 -8.22 6.37 8.58
CA THR A 91 -6.89 6.98 8.72
C THR A 91 -6.91 8.38 9.35
N LEU A 92 -7.76 9.31 8.89
CA LEU A 92 -7.87 10.66 9.47
C LEU A 92 -8.36 10.66 10.92
N GLN A 93 -9.37 9.83 11.22
CA GLN A 93 -9.94 9.75 12.57
C GLN A 93 -8.90 9.21 13.56
N CYS A 94 -8.26 8.09 13.22
CA CYS A 94 -7.21 7.49 14.03
C CYS A 94 -6.06 8.46 14.31
N ARG A 95 -5.64 9.22 13.30
CA ARG A 95 -4.56 10.21 13.47
C ARG A 95 -5.01 11.43 14.29
N LYS A 96 -6.23 11.95 14.10
CA LYS A 96 -6.75 13.08 14.89
C LYS A 96 -6.85 12.74 16.38
N GLU A 97 -7.35 11.54 16.68
CA GLU A 97 -7.56 11.07 18.04
C GLU A 97 -6.24 10.64 18.72
N LEU A 98 -5.41 9.85 18.02
CA LEU A 98 -4.21 9.24 18.62
C LEU A 98 -2.92 10.01 18.35
N GLY A 99 -2.86 10.81 17.29
CA GLY A 99 -1.65 11.50 16.85
C GLY A 99 -1.21 12.64 17.77
N LYS A 100 -2.15 13.18 18.57
CA LYS A 100 -1.88 14.21 19.58
C LYS A 100 -1.40 13.64 20.91
N LEU A 101 -1.62 12.35 21.14
CA LEU A 101 -1.21 11.67 22.37
C LEU A 101 0.28 11.35 22.34
N SER A 102 0.91 11.39 23.50
CA SER A 102 2.25 10.84 23.71
C SER A 102 2.27 9.34 23.41
N ALA A 103 3.46 8.78 23.17
CA ALA A 103 3.60 7.35 22.91
C ALA A 103 3.02 6.48 24.06
N LYS A 104 3.17 6.92 25.31
CA LYS A 104 2.67 6.22 26.50
C LYS A 104 1.15 6.27 26.60
N GLU A 105 0.55 7.45 26.43
CA GLU A 105 -0.92 7.62 26.45
C GLU A 105 -1.58 6.85 25.31
N ARG A 106 -1.00 6.94 24.11
CA ARG A 106 -1.47 6.18 22.94
C ARG A 106 -1.42 4.69 23.21
N PHE A 107 -0.29 4.18 23.71
CA PHE A 107 -0.16 2.78 24.08
C PHE A 107 -1.22 2.37 25.11
N HIS A 108 -1.39 3.15 26.18
CA HIS A 108 -2.38 2.86 27.21
C HIS A 108 -3.80 2.80 26.64
N LEU A 109 -4.23 3.83 25.89
CA LEU A 109 -5.55 3.86 25.27
C LEU A 109 -5.78 2.69 24.31
N CYS A 110 -4.82 2.42 23.43
CA CYS A 110 -4.91 1.33 22.46
C CYS A 110 -4.96 -0.05 23.12
N HIS A 111 -4.35 -0.23 24.31
CA HIS A 111 -4.37 -1.50 25.04
C HIS A 111 -5.59 -1.63 25.97
N THR A 112 -6.06 -0.55 26.58
CA THR A 112 -7.28 -0.54 27.40
C THR A 112 -8.52 -0.78 26.53
N GLU A 113 -8.59 -0.14 25.36
CA GLU A 113 -9.67 -0.32 24.38
C GLU A 113 -9.25 -1.23 23.21
N TYR A 114 -8.51 -2.31 23.52
CA TYR A 114 -7.89 -3.18 22.52
C TYR A 114 -8.86 -3.69 21.43
N ILE A 115 -10.06 -4.13 21.81
CA ILE A 115 -11.05 -4.66 20.86
C ILE A 115 -11.47 -3.59 19.84
N THR A 116 -11.64 -2.35 20.27
CA THR A 116 -12.02 -1.23 19.39
C THR A 116 -10.86 -0.85 18.47
N TYR A 117 -9.66 -0.65 19.04
CA TYR A 117 -8.53 -0.14 18.29
C TYR A 117 -7.86 -1.16 17.39
N ARG A 118 -7.95 -2.47 17.69
CA ARG A 118 -7.43 -3.52 16.80
C ARG A 118 -8.16 -3.56 15.45
N GLU A 119 -9.45 -3.20 15.42
CA GLU A 119 -10.25 -3.19 14.18
C GLU A 119 -10.28 -1.81 13.53
N ARG A 120 -10.18 -0.73 14.33
CA ARG A 120 -10.29 0.64 13.83
C ARG A 120 -8.96 1.25 13.44
N CYS A 121 -7.94 1.15 14.30
CA CYS A 121 -6.65 1.83 14.13
C CYS A 121 -5.43 0.94 14.42
N PRO A 122 -5.36 -0.31 13.91
CA PRO A 122 -4.29 -1.23 14.30
C PRO A 122 -2.91 -0.73 13.89
N TYR A 123 -2.81 0.05 12.81
CA TYR A 123 -1.53 0.61 12.37
C TYR A 123 -1.08 1.73 13.30
N THR A 124 -1.92 2.74 13.53
CA THR A 124 -1.55 3.90 14.37
C THR A 124 -1.29 3.49 15.82
N CYS A 125 -2.00 2.46 16.32
CA CYS A 125 -1.77 1.88 17.63
C CYS A 125 -0.57 0.93 17.70
N GLY A 126 0.10 0.61 16.59
CA GLY A 126 1.21 -0.35 16.55
C GLY A 126 0.82 -1.79 16.89
N LEU A 127 -0.46 -2.13 16.77
CA LEU A 127 -1.01 -3.48 17.02
C LEU A 127 -0.77 -4.46 15.86
N CYS A 128 -0.21 -3.96 14.77
CA CYS A 128 0.16 -4.74 13.59
C CYS A 128 1.47 -4.22 12.99
N LYS A 129 2.06 -5.00 12.09
CA LYS A 129 3.20 -4.58 11.26
C LYS A 129 2.83 -4.72 9.78
N PRO A 130 3.09 -3.72 8.93
CA PRO A 130 2.88 -3.85 7.49
C PRO A 130 3.64 -5.03 6.94
N ARG A 131 3.02 -5.76 6.01
CA ARG A 131 3.71 -6.88 5.36
C ARG A 131 4.94 -6.38 4.63
N ASN A 132 6.06 -7.06 4.84
CA ASN A 132 7.27 -6.88 4.07
C ASN A 132 7.33 -8.02 3.04
N PRO A 133 7.17 -7.74 1.73
CA PRO A 133 7.14 -8.78 0.69
C PRO A 133 8.36 -9.71 0.73
N VAL A 134 9.54 -9.17 1.05
CA VAL A 134 10.78 -9.96 1.16
C VAL A 134 10.72 -10.92 2.35
N GLN A 135 10.21 -10.47 3.50
CA GLN A 135 10.05 -11.33 4.68
C GLN A 135 8.98 -12.39 4.46
N GLU A 136 7.88 -12.05 3.80
CA GLU A 136 6.81 -12.99 3.46
C GLU A 136 7.30 -14.07 2.50
N CYS A 137 8.07 -13.69 1.49
CA CYS A 137 8.73 -14.62 0.59
C CYS A 137 9.66 -15.60 1.33
N ARG A 138 10.51 -15.11 2.23
CA ARG A 138 11.38 -15.97 3.06
C ARG A 138 10.59 -16.88 3.98
N LYS A 139 9.42 -16.43 4.47
CA LYS A 139 8.56 -17.27 5.29
C LYS A 139 7.97 -18.43 4.48
N ILE A 140 7.61 -18.20 3.22
CA ILE A 140 7.00 -19.20 2.33
C ILE A 140 8.06 -20.17 1.77
N HIS A 141 9.20 -19.64 1.31
CA HIS A 141 10.22 -20.40 0.59
C HIS A 141 11.42 -20.82 1.45
N GLY A 142 11.43 -20.45 2.73
CA GLY A 142 12.50 -20.73 3.68
C GLY A 142 13.42 -19.55 3.94
N ALA A 143 14.03 -19.52 5.14
CA ALA A 143 14.84 -18.39 5.60
C ALA A 143 16.08 -18.13 4.70
N THR A 144 16.58 -19.16 4.03
CA THR A 144 17.71 -19.11 3.09
C THR A 144 17.30 -18.68 1.68
N ALA A 145 15.99 -18.59 1.39
CA ALA A 145 15.50 -18.17 0.09
C ALA A 145 15.95 -16.74 -0.21
N ARG A 146 16.54 -16.55 -1.40
CA ARG A 146 16.83 -15.23 -1.91
C ARG A 146 15.56 -14.69 -2.52
N CYS A 147 15.05 -13.60 -1.96
CA CYS A 147 13.82 -12.96 -2.42
C CYS A 147 14.13 -11.60 -3.05
N CYS A 148 13.43 -11.31 -4.14
CA CYS A 148 13.38 -10.01 -4.79
C CYS A 148 12.58 -9.02 -3.95
N SER A 149 12.74 -7.72 -4.21
CA SER A 149 12.04 -6.64 -3.50
C SER A 149 10.51 -6.70 -3.63
N ASN A 150 10.02 -7.25 -4.75
CA ASN A 150 8.60 -7.51 -5.00
C ASN A 150 8.04 -8.74 -4.26
N GLY A 151 8.87 -9.43 -3.46
CA GLY A 151 8.47 -10.60 -2.68
C GLY A 151 8.37 -11.90 -3.50
N LYS A 152 8.92 -11.95 -4.71
CA LYS A 152 9.09 -13.20 -5.45
C LYS A 152 10.43 -13.85 -5.08
N PRO A 153 10.53 -15.19 -5.10
CA PRO A 153 11.83 -15.86 -5.00
C PRO A 153 12.68 -15.49 -6.22
N ALA A 154 13.95 -15.21 -5.99
CA ALA A 154 14.96 -15.09 -7.03
C ALA A 154 15.31 -16.48 -7.53
N LEU A 155 15.32 -16.65 -8.84
CA LEU A 155 15.71 -17.87 -9.54
C LEU A 155 17.23 -18.04 -9.55
N LYS A 156 17.98 -16.93 -9.48
CA LYS A 156 19.45 -16.96 -9.45
C LYS A 156 20.02 -16.55 -8.09
N PRO A 157 21.17 -17.12 -7.68
CA PRO A 157 21.83 -16.73 -6.45
C PRO A 157 22.16 -15.24 -6.40
N ASP A 158 22.64 -14.66 -7.49
CA ASP A 158 23.04 -13.25 -7.56
C ASP A 158 21.85 -12.27 -7.63
N LYS A 159 20.61 -12.78 -7.69
CA LYS A 159 19.37 -11.99 -7.88
C LYS A 159 19.36 -11.19 -9.19
N SER A 160 20.18 -11.55 -10.18
CA SER A 160 20.20 -10.88 -11.49
C SER A 160 18.90 -11.08 -12.29
N ASP A 161 18.07 -12.04 -11.90
CA ASP A 161 16.73 -12.26 -12.43
C ASP A 161 15.64 -11.39 -11.77
N CYS A 162 15.97 -10.71 -10.67
CA CYS A 162 15.05 -9.75 -10.05
C CYS A 162 14.94 -8.49 -10.90
N GLU A 163 13.77 -7.83 -10.82
CA GLU A 163 13.56 -6.51 -11.41
C GLU A 163 14.56 -5.50 -10.81
N VAL A 164 15.16 -4.69 -11.68
CA VAL A 164 16.10 -3.65 -11.28
C VAL A 164 15.39 -2.64 -10.38
N CYS A 165 16.01 -2.35 -9.23
CA CYS A 165 15.49 -1.40 -8.26
C CYS A 165 15.38 0.00 -8.87
N SER A 166 14.17 0.38 -9.27
CA SER A 166 13.88 1.69 -9.85
C SER A 166 12.51 2.16 -9.41
N ASN A 167 12.31 3.49 -9.42
CA ASN A 167 10.98 4.05 -9.27
C ASN A 167 10.31 4.02 -10.64
N ASN A 168 9.11 3.46 -10.75
CA ASN A 168 8.37 3.38 -12.01
C ASN A 168 8.04 4.78 -12.55
N ASN A 169 7.71 5.72 -11.66
CA ASN A 169 7.49 7.14 -11.99
C ASN A 169 8.19 8.02 -10.95
N PRO A 170 9.47 8.39 -11.17
CA PRO A 170 10.27 9.13 -10.19
C PRO A 170 9.64 10.46 -9.76
N SER A 171 9.03 11.20 -10.68
CA SER A 171 8.37 12.49 -10.42
C SER A 171 7.17 12.33 -9.50
N LEU A 172 6.32 11.34 -9.78
CA LEU A 172 5.16 11.03 -8.95
C LEU A 172 5.56 10.50 -7.57
N CYS A 173 6.60 9.66 -7.52
CA CYS A 173 7.18 9.19 -6.27
C CYS A 173 7.71 10.34 -5.40
N GLU A 174 8.39 11.32 -6.00
CA GLU A 174 8.87 12.51 -5.28
C GLU A 174 7.71 13.32 -4.68
N ARG A 175 6.66 13.55 -5.48
CA ARG A 175 5.46 14.29 -5.03
C ARG A 175 4.79 13.57 -3.86
N PHE A 176 4.53 12.27 -3.98
CA PHE A 176 3.93 11.50 -2.89
C PHE A 176 4.80 11.45 -1.64
N TYR A 177 6.11 11.27 -1.81
CA TYR A 177 7.04 11.22 -0.70
C TYR A 177 7.05 12.53 0.08
N LYS A 178 7.08 13.67 -0.61
CA LYS A 178 6.97 15.01 0.01
C LYS A 178 5.62 15.20 0.69
N PHE A 179 4.53 14.84 0.00
CA PHE A 179 3.16 14.94 0.52
C PHE A 179 2.94 14.14 1.81
N LEU A 180 3.64 13.02 1.99
CA LEU A 180 3.59 12.22 3.21
C LEU A 180 4.63 12.62 4.27
N GLY A 181 5.28 13.78 4.13
CA GLY A 181 6.28 14.26 5.08
C GLY A 181 7.57 13.44 5.07
N GLY A 182 7.98 12.95 3.91
CA GLY A 182 9.22 12.19 3.73
C GLY A 182 9.15 10.74 4.19
N LYS A 183 7.94 10.14 4.23
CA LYS A 183 7.73 8.76 4.68
C LYS A 183 6.89 7.99 3.68
N CYS A 184 7.26 6.74 3.42
CA CYS A 184 6.40 5.80 2.67
C CYS A 184 5.50 4.96 3.58
N GLU A 185 5.77 5.02 4.90
CA GLU A 185 4.97 4.36 5.92
C GLU A 185 3.77 5.23 6.28
N THR A 186 2.60 4.83 5.78
CA THR A 186 1.31 5.46 6.07
C THR A 186 0.31 4.40 6.53
N SER A 187 -0.67 4.81 7.33
CA SER A 187 -1.78 3.96 7.77
C SER A 187 -2.80 3.67 6.66
N ALA A 188 -2.73 4.39 5.54
CA ALA A 188 -3.53 4.15 4.34
C ALA A 188 -2.94 2.99 3.52
N TYR A 189 -3.65 1.86 3.43
CA TYR A 189 -3.15 0.64 2.80
C TYR A 189 -2.84 0.85 1.31
N LEU A 190 -3.76 1.45 0.55
CA LEU A 190 -3.61 1.56 -0.90
C LEU A 190 -2.48 2.51 -1.27
N VAL A 191 -2.36 3.63 -0.56
CA VAL A 191 -1.27 4.59 -0.74
C VAL A 191 0.08 3.93 -0.42
N ARG A 192 0.17 3.21 0.71
CA ARG A 192 1.37 2.47 1.08
C ARG A 192 1.72 1.39 0.07
N ARG A 193 0.73 0.61 -0.39
CA ARG A 193 0.91 -0.42 -1.43
C ARG A 193 1.43 0.21 -2.72
N TYR A 194 0.83 1.31 -3.16
CA TYR A 194 1.27 2.03 -4.35
C TYR A 194 2.73 2.46 -4.24
N LEU A 195 3.12 3.08 -3.12
CA LEU A 195 4.49 3.52 -2.88
C LEU A 195 5.48 2.37 -2.83
N TYR A 196 5.13 1.26 -2.18
CA TYR A 196 6.02 0.11 -2.12
C TYR A 196 6.20 -0.59 -3.46
N THR A 197 5.17 -0.57 -4.31
CA THR A 197 5.25 -1.19 -5.65
C THR A 197 5.90 -0.27 -6.68
N ASN A 198 5.57 1.03 -6.68
CA ASN A 198 5.99 1.95 -7.73
C ASN A 198 7.18 2.84 -7.34
N CYS A 199 7.46 2.99 -6.05
CA CYS A 199 8.54 3.81 -5.53
C CYS A 199 9.52 3.04 -4.64
N PRO A 200 9.91 1.80 -4.98
CA PRO A 200 10.65 0.94 -4.05
C PRO A 200 12.03 1.50 -3.72
N LYS A 201 12.71 2.16 -4.67
CA LYS A 201 13.99 2.83 -4.42
C LYS A 201 13.82 4.00 -3.45
N ARG A 202 12.82 4.86 -3.67
CA ARG A 202 12.57 6.02 -2.78
C ARG A 202 12.16 5.60 -1.37
N CYS A 203 11.41 4.50 -1.27
CA CYS A 203 10.97 3.95 -0.01
C CYS A 203 12.00 3.05 0.69
N GLY A 204 13.24 2.96 0.17
CA GLY A 204 14.30 2.14 0.74
C GLY A 204 13.98 0.64 0.77
N ARG A 205 13.11 0.17 -0.13
CA ARG A 205 12.68 -1.24 -0.22
C ARG A 205 13.59 -2.10 -1.09
N CYS A 206 14.48 -1.48 -1.85
CA CYS A 206 15.53 -2.14 -2.59
C CYS A 206 16.78 -1.26 -2.67
N GLN A 207 17.91 -1.91 -2.91
CA GLN A 207 19.22 -1.31 -3.14
C GLN A 207 19.74 -1.81 -4.49
#